data_AF-A0A423HXP6-F1
#
_entry.id   AF-A0A423HXP6-F1
#
_cell.length_a   1.000
_cell.length_b   1.000
_cell.length_c   1.000
_cell.angle_alpha   90.00
_cell.angle_beta   90.00
_cell.angle_gamma   90.00
#
_symmetry.space_group_name_H-M   'P 1'
#
loop_
_entity.id
_entity.type
_entity.pdbx_description
1 polymer ?
#
loop_
_entity_poly.entity_id
_entity_poly.type
_entity_poly.pdbx_seq_one_letter_code
_entity_poly.pdbx_strand_id
1 'polypeptide(L)' 'MNLIPQWQQLWKMYSVQIAAILVALNAAATYWPALQGVVSPGVFATVNAFLGAAVILGRIIKQDPPAA' A
#
# COMPACT_ATOMS: atom_id res chain seq x y z
N MET A 1 -8.14 4.55 -34.68
CA MET A 1 -8.54 3.30 -33.99
C MET A 1 -8.69 3.60 -32.51
N ASN A 2 -9.90 3.53 -31.98
CA ASN A 2 -10.18 3.78 -30.56
C ASN A 2 -10.13 2.42 -29.85
N LEU A 3 -8.97 2.07 -29.29
CA LEU A 3 -8.72 0.72 -28.74
C LEU A 3 -9.59 0.41 -27.52
N ILE A 4 -10.06 1.45 -26.81
CA ILE A 4 -10.99 1.33 -25.69
C ILE A 4 -12.05 2.43 -25.83
N PRO A 5 -13.30 2.07 -26.15
CA PRO A 5 -14.40 3.03 -26.13
C PRO A 5 -14.49 3.65 -24.73
N GLN A 6 -14.60 4.98 -24.64
CA GLN A 6 -14.77 5.71 -23.37
C GLN A 6 -13.58 5.66 -22.40
N TRP A 7 -12.33 5.63 -22.90
CA TRP A 7 -11.10 5.61 -22.08
C TRP A 7 -11.06 6.66 -20.95
N GLN A 8 -11.71 7.81 -21.13
CA GLN A 8 -11.82 8.87 -20.11
C GLN A 8 -12.56 8.42 -18.84
N GLN A 9 -13.37 7.36 -18.93
CA GLN A 9 -14.14 6.82 -17.81
C GLN A 9 -13.43 5.67 -17.09
N LEU A 10 -12.24 5.24 -17.54
CA LEU A 10 -11.49 4.14 -16.92
C LEU A 10 -11.20 4.36 -15.43
N TRP A 11 -11.09 5.61 -14.99
CA TRP A 11 -10.95 5.99 -13.57
C TRP A 11 -12.14 5.56 -12.68
N LYS A 12 -13.30 5.26 -13.27
CA LYS A 12 -14.47 4.72 -12.54
C LYS A 12 -14.38 3.21 -12.33
N MET A 13 -13.48 2.50 -13.02
CA MET A 13 -13.31 1.07 -12.83
C MET A 13 -12.57 0.79 -11.53
N TYR A 14 -13.12 -0.12 -10.72
CA TYR A 14 -12.50 -0.54 -9.46
C TYR A 14 -11.06 -1.03 -9.64
N SER A 15 -10.76 -1.75 -10.73
CA SER A 15 -9.39 -2.23 -11.01
C SER A 15 -8.39 -1.08 -11.16
N VAL A 16 -8.77 -0.01 -11.84
CA VAL A 16 -7.92 1.18 -12.04
C VAL A 16 -7.75 1.95 -10.73
N GLN A 17 -8.80 2.04 -9.91
CA GLN A 17 -8.72 2.66 -8.58
C GLN A 17 -7.81 1.87 -7.64
N ILE A 18 -7.94 0.54 -7.61
CA ILE A 18 -7.06 -0.33 -6.83
C ILE A 18 -5.62 -0.19 -7.32
N ALA A 19 -5.40 -0.19 -8.64
CA ALA A 19 -4.06 0.02 -9.20
C ALA A 19 -3.49 1.40 -8.79
N ALA A 20 -4.28 2.46 -8.81
CA ALA A 20 -3.86 3.78 -8.36
C ALA A 20 -3.51 3.79 -6.86
N ILE A 21 -4.31 3.12 -6.02
CA ILE A 21 -4.02 2.96 -4.58
C ILE A 21 -2.71 2.20 -4.38
N LEU A 22 -2.48 1.13 -5.14
CA LEU A 22 -1.24 0.34 -5.06
C LEU A 22 -0.02 1.17 -5.46
N VAL A 23 -0.13 1.99 -6.50
CA VAL A 23 0.94 2.91 -6.91
C VAL A 23 1.21 3.93 -5.80
N ALA A 24 0.16 4.53 -5.21
CA ALA A 24 0.31 5.49 -4.13
C ALA A 24 0.97 4.85 -2.89
N LEU A 25 0.58 3.63 -2.52
CA LEU A 25 1.17 2.89 -1.40
C LEU A 25 2.65 2.55 -1.67
N ASN A 26 3.01 2.16 -2.89
CA ASN A 26 4.40 1.90 -3.25
C ASN A 26 5.24 3.18 -3.17
N ALA A 27 4.74 4.28 -3.74
CA ALA A 27 5.42 5.57 -3.64
C ALA A 27 5.59 6.00 -2.18
N ALA A 28 4.54 5.87 -1.36
CA ALA A 28 4.61 6.14 0.07
C ALA A 28 5.70 5.29 0.74
N ALA A 29 5.74 3.98 0.49
CA ALA A 29 6.77 3.10 1.05
C ALA A 29 8.21 3.49 0.60
N THR A 30 8.38 3.92 -0.65
CA THR A 30 9.68 4.38 -1.18
C THR A 30 10.15 5.67 -0.52
N TYR A 31 9.26 6.65 -0.34
CA TYR A 31 9.61 7.97 0.18
C TYR A 31 9.45 8.10 1.70
N TRP A 32 8.77 7.17 2.36
CA TRP A 32 8.55 7.19 3.81
C TRP A 32 9.84 7.35 4.63
N PRO A 33 10.95 6.66 4.33
CA PRO A 33 12.20 6.85 5.08
C PRO A 33 12.75 8.27 5.02
N ALA A 34 12.52 9.01 3.93
CA ALA A 34 12.97 10.39 3.79
C ALA A 34 12.26 11.36 4.76
N LEU A 35 11.10 10.98 5.28
CA LEU A 35 10.35 11.77 6.25
C LEU A 35 10.92 11.68 7.68
N GLN A 36 11.85 10.76 7.95
CA GLN A 36 12.45 10.59 9.28
C GLN A 36 13.14 11.88 9.79
N GLY A 37 13.66 12.72 8.90
CA GLY A 37 14.28 14.01 9.26
C GLY A 37 13.31 15.19 9.36
N VAL A 38 12.06 15.03 8.94
CA VAL A 38 11.05 16.10 8.89
C VAL A 38 9.99 15.92 9.97
N VAL A 39 9.68 14.67 10.31
CA VAL A 39 8.67 14.30 11.30
C VAL A 39 9.34 14.06 12.66
N SER A 40 8.64 14.34 13.76
CA SER A 40 9.21 14.07 15.08
C SER A 40 9.56 12.59 15.27
N PRO A 41 10.67 12.26 15.96
CA PRO A 41 11.11 10.88 16.13
C PRO A 41 10.06 9.97 16.76
N GLY A 42 9.29 10.50 17.73
CA GLY A 42 8.22 9.77 18.40
C GLY A 42 7.11 9.36 17.43
N VAL A 43 6.64 10.28 16.59
CA VAL A 43 5.57 10.00 15.61
C VAL A 43 6.05 8.97 14.58
N PHE A 44 7.27 9.14 14.05
CA PHE A 44 7.83 8.21 13.08
C PHE A 44 7.98 6.79 13.66
N ALA A 45 8.44 6.68 14.91
CA ALA A 45 8.55 5.39 15.61
C ALA A 45 7.18 4.73 15.85
N THR A 46 6.19 5.50 16.32
CA THR A 46 4.83 4.99 16.56
C THR A 46 4.20 4.46 15.29
N VAL A 47 4.25 5.21 14.18
CA VAL A 47 3.66 4.78 12.90
C VAL A 47 4.31 3.49 12.41
N ASN A 48 5.64 3.40 12.45
CA ASN A 48 6.35 2.19 12.04
C ASN A 48 6.02 0.98 12.93
N ALA A 49 5.88 1.18 14.24
CA ALA A 49 5.48 0.11 15.16
C ALA A 49 4.08 -0.43 14.82
N PHE A 50 3.12 0.45 14.54
CA PHE A 50 1.78 0.04 14.12
C PHE A 50 1.79 -0.68 12.76
N LEU A 51 2.52 -0.17 11.77
CA LEU A 51 2.65 -0.82 10.46
C LEU A 51 3.31 -2.20 10.58
N GLY A 52 4.36 -2.31 11.39
CA GLY A 52 5.03 -3.59 11.67
C GLY A 52 4.09 -4.61 12.33
N ALA A 53 3.32 -4.18 13.34
CA ALA A 53 2.32 -5.04 13.98
C ALA A 53 1.24 -5.49 13.00
N ALA A 54 0.74 -4.60 12.14
CA ALA A 54 -0.24 -4.93 11.11
C ALA A 54 0.29 -5.99 10.12
N VAL A 55 1.56 -5.89 9.71
CA VAL A 55 2.20 -6.89 8.84
C VAL A 55 2.30 -8.23 9.54
N ILE A 56 2.68 -8.26 10.82
CA ILE A 56 2.78 -9.50 11.61
C ILE A 56 1.40 -10.17 11.70
N LEU A 57 0.36 -9.42 12.07
CA LEU A 57 -1.00 -9.94 12.15
C LEU A 57 -1.51 -10.45 10.79
N GLY A 58 -1.24 -9.71 9.72
CA GLY A 58 -1.59 -10.13 8.37
C GLY A 58 -0.87 -11.42 7.94
N ARG A 59 0.38 -11.61 8.38
CA ARG A 59 1.13 -12.85 8.14
C ARG A 59 0.55 -14.03 8.93
N ILE A 60 0.17 -13.82 10.19
CA ILE A 60 -0.43 -14.88 11.02
C ILE A 60 -1.69 -15.45 10.37
N ILE A 61 -2.55 -14.60 9.80
CA ILE A 61 -3.80 -15.03 9.16
C ILE A 61 -3.55 -15.82 7.86
N LYS A 62 -2.46 -15.53 7.14
CA LYS A 62 -2.15 -16.14 5.83
C LYS A 62 -1.25 -17.37 5.88
N GLN A 63 -0.72 -17.73 7.05
CA GLN A 63 0.05 -18.97 7.19
C GLN A 63 -0.92 -20.16 7.22
N ASP A 64 -1.37 -20.61 6.04
CA ASP A 64 -1.97 -21.94 5.93
C ASP A 64 -0.92 -22.99 6.33
N PRO A 65 -1.29 -24.06 7.04
CA PRO A 65 -0.35 -25.11 7.41
C PRO A 65 0.27 -25.72 6.15
N PRO A 66 1.56 -26.09 6.16
CA PRO A 66 2.13 -26.85 5.06
C PRO A 66 1.29 -28.12 4.86
N ALA A 67 0.82 -28.34 3.63
CA ALA A 67 0.05 -29.52 3.28
C ALA A 67 0.84 -30.77 3.71
N ALA A 68 0.24 -31.55 4.61
CA ALA A 68 0.80 -32.80 5.15
C ALA A 68 0.77 -33.92 4.11
#